data_AF-A0A1K0FEM2-F1
#
_entry.id   AF-A0A1K0FEM2-F1
#
_cell.length_a   1.000
_cell.length_b   1.000
_cell.length_c   1.000
_cell.angle_alpha   90.00
_cell.angle_beta   90.00
_cell.angle_gamma   90.00
#
_symmetry.space_group_name_H-M   'P 1'
#
loop_
_entity.id
_entity.type
_entity.pdbx_description
1 polymer ?
#
loop_
_entity_poly.entity_id
_entity_poly.type
_entity_poly.pdbx_seq_one_letter_code
_entity_poly.pdbx_strand_id
1 'polypeptide(L)'
;MSGSRFRYGAWRDGPDPLAPPYDVRAAVDEVGERVLGGESLHDALRDLIRRGPRDGRGLDDLRARAQRLRRDALRRGNLDGAVTRARQLLDQALAAERDELRGRGDPFREAVLDNLPRSTSRAVDELSGYDWASAEARGLYQQILAGLRREVVEQRFAGLREALGDPSAEARVAEMIGDLNDLLRRHARGEDTGDAFARFMARHGDFFPERPASVEELIDSLARRAAAAERLLRSLSPQQREELSRLMDQALGGGPLRDRLAELTENLRALRPGLAWGRGERVRGPGDLGYGDAAAALGEIGELDELLDQLSQEHSGATLDDVDVEAVERQLGRDAADDVRRLRELERELRRQGWVTRDEQGLTLSPKALRRLGRTALARVFDDLGGRRRGEHDLRDAGAAGDLTGSSRRWHFGDEQPIDVVRTVGNA
;
A
#
# COMPACT_ATOMS: atom_id res chain seq x y z
N MET A 1 -27.43 -13.65 -32.13
CA MET A 1 -27.24 -13.71 -30.66
C MET A 1 -25.79 -14.10 -30.41
N SER A 2 -24.93 -13.16 -30.04
CA SER A 2 -23.52 -13.43 -29.79
C SER A 2 -23.39 -13.99 -28.37
N GLY A 3 -23.06 -15.27 -28.25
CA GLY A 3 -22.83 -15.93 -26.96
C GLY A 3 -21.55 -15.41 -26.33
N SER A 4 -21.66 -14.86 -25.12
CA SER A 4 -20.52 -14.45 -24.31
C SER A 4 -19.62 -15.67 -24.04
N ARG A 5 -18.42 -15.68 -24.62
CA ARG A 5 -17.38 -16.67 -24.31
C ARG A 5 -16.76 -16.33 -22.96
N PHE A 6 -17.19 -17.00 -21.92
CA PHE A 6 -16.49 -17.00 -20.64
C PHE A 6 -15.19 -17.81 -20.79
N ARG A 7 -14.04 -17.21 -20.46
CA ARG A 7 -12.77 -17.92 -20.33
C ARG A 7 -12.54 -18.22 -18.86
N TYR A 8 -12.50 -19.50 -18.52
CA TYR A 8 -12.04 -19.99 -17.23
C TYR A 8 -10.52 -20.14 -17.29
N GLY A 9 -9.81 -19.53 -16.35
CA GLY A 9 -8.37 -19.67 -16.16
C GLY A 9 -8.07 -20.30 -14.80
N ALA A 10 -6.85 -20.81 -14.63
CA ALA A 10 -6.39 -21.27 -13.32
C ALA A 10 -6.41 -20.11 -12.32
N TRP A 11 -6.95 -20.38 -11.13
CA TRP A 11 -6.96 -19.42 -10.02
C TRP A 11 -5.53 -18.97 -9.73
N ARG A 12 -5.28 -17.67 -9.91
CA ARG A 12 -4.03 -17.01 -9.55
C ARG A 12 -4.40 -15.83 -8.66
N ASP A 13 -3.91 -15.91 -7.43
CA ASP A 13 -4.09 -14.99 -6.30
C ASP A 13 -5.45 -15.08 -5.57
N GLY A 14 -5.36 -15.12 -4.25
CA GLY A 14 -6.47 -15.30 -3.29
C GLY A 14 -6.52 -16.69 -2.65
N PRO A 15 -7.01 -16.83 -1.40
CA PRO A 15 -7.31 -18.15 -0.84
C PRO A 15 -8.53 -18.78 -1.53
N ASP A 16 -8.58 -20.11 -1.57
CA ASP A 16 -9.67 -20.87 -2.18
C ASP A 16 -11.04 -20.37 -1.67
N PRO A 17 -11.93 -19.88 -2.57
CA PRO A 17 -13.28 -19.43 -2.20
C PRO A 17 -14.17 -20.57 -1.68
N LEU A 18 -13.74 -21.83 -1.84
CA LEU A 18 -14.40 -23.04 -1.33
C LEU A 18 -13.71 -23.64 -0.10
N ALA A 19 -12.70 -22.97 0.48
CA ALA A 19 -12.09 -23.44 1.71
C ALA A 19 -13.17 -23.51 2.81
N PRO A 20 -13.24 -24.63 3.57
CA PRO A 20 -14.23 -24.76 4.63
C PRO A 20 -14.07 -23.62 5.66
N PRO A 21 -15.18 -23.17 6.28
CA PRO A 21 -15.12 -22.17 7.32
C PRO A 21 -14.15 -22.62 8.41
N TYR A 22 -13.47 -21.64 9.00
CA TYR A 22 -12.39 -21.89 9.94
C TYR A 22 -12.86 -22.79 11.10
N ASP A 23 -12.10 -23.84 11.43
CA ASP A 23 -12.44 -24.72 12.56
C ASP A 23 -12.15 -24.03 13.89
N VAL A 24 -13.21 -23.44 14.44
CA VAL A 24 -13.24 -22.77 15.75
C VAL A 24 -12.66 -23.64 16.86
N ARG A 25 -12.83 -24.96 16.78
CA ARG A 25 -12.30 -25.88 17.80
C ARG A 25 -10.78 -25.96 17.74
N ALA A 26 -10.22 -26.02 16.53
CA ALA A 26 -8.77 -26.02 16.32
C ALA A 26 -8.12 -24.74 16.87
N ALA A 27 -8.73 -23.56 16.64
CA ALA A 27 -8.24 -22.30 17.24
C ALA A 27 -8.25 -22.33 18.77
N VAL A 28 -9.32 -22.86 19.38
CA VAL A 28 -9.40 -22.95 20.84
C VAL A 28 -8.34 -23.92 21.36
N ASP A 29 -8.17 -25.09 20.74
CA ASP A 29 -7.17 -26.08 21.16
C ASP A 29 -5.73 -25.52 21.04
N GLU A 30 -5.41 -24.74 20.00
CA GLU A 30 -4.13 -24.03 19.83
C GLU A 30 -3.87 -23.01 20.97
N VAL A 31 -4.87 -22.19 21.30
CA VAL A 31 -4.82 -21.27 22.45
C VAL A 31 -4.60 -22.06 23.74
N GLY A 32 -5.25 -23.22 23.87
CA GLY A 32 -5.07 -24.13 24.98
C GLY A 32 -3.65 -24.62 25.14
N GLU A 33 -3.00 -25.02 24.04
CA GLU A 33 -1.59 -25.45 24.06
C GLU A 33 -0.65 -24.38 24.58
N ARG A 34 -0.83 -23.13 24.13
CA ARG A 34 0.00 -22.00 24.57
C ARG A 34 -0.18 -21.69 26.06
N VAL A 35 -1.43 -21.73 26.55
CA VAL A 35 -1.71 -21.54 27.98
C VAL A 35 -1.08 -22.64 28.83
N LEU A 36 -1.10 -23.89 28.37
CA LEU A 36 -0.38 -24.98 29.04
C LEU A 36 1.14 -24.82 28.99
N GLY A 37 1.65 -24.13 27.97
CA GLY A 37 3.04 -23.69 27.85
C GLY A 37 3.42 -22.54 28.80
N GLY A 38 2.47 -21.98 29.56
CA GLY A 38 2.71 -20.93 30.56
C GLY A 38 2.32 -19.52 30.12
N GLU A 39 1.72 -19.35 28.94
CA GLU A 39 1.21 -18.06 28.49
C GLU A 39 -0.10 -17.68 29.20
N SER A 40 -0.33 -16.36 29.37
CA SER A 40 -1.62 -15.90 29.86
C SER A 40 -2.69 -16.15 28.80
N LEU A 41 -3.90 -16.44 29.24
CA LEU A 41 -4.99 -16.77 28.33
C LEU A 41 -5.34 -15.60 27.39
N HIS A 42 -5.27 -14.39 27.92
CA HIS A 42 -5.49 -13.18 27.15
C HIS A 42 -4.43 -13.01 26.06
N ASP A 43 -3.17 -13.28 26.39
CA ASP A 43 -2.06 -13.18 25.43
C ASP A 43 -2.16 -14.25 24.34
N ALA A 44 -2.51 -15.49 24.69
CA ALA A 44 -2.68 -16.57 23.70
C ALA A 44 -3.81 -16.28 22.68
N LEU A 45 -4.93 -15.70 23.13
CA LEU A 45 -6.02 -15.26 22.24
C LEU A 45 -5.60 -14.07 21.37
N ARG A 46 -4.88 -13.08 21.95
CA ARG A 46 -4.35 -11.95 21.20
C ARG A 46 -3.35 -12.41 20.14
N ASP A 47 -2.47 -13.35 20.49
CA ASP A 47 -1.45 -13.88 19.58
C ASP A 47 -2.07 -14.70 18.45
N LEU A 48 -3.16 -15.44 18.71
CA LEU A 48 -3.94 -16.13 17.67
C LEU A 48 -4.47 -15.15 16.60
N ILE A 49 -5.01 -14.01 17.01
CA ILE A 49 -5.51 -12.98 16.07
C ILE A 49 -4.34 -12.29 15.35
N ARG A 50 -3.27 -11.99 16.07
CA ARG A 50 -2.09 -11.29 15.54
C ARG A 50 -1.30 -12.12 14.54
N ARG A 51 -0.98 -13.37 14.86
CA ARG A 51 -0.22 -14.28 13.98
C ARG A 51 -1.10 -15.01 12.99
N GLY A 52 -2.39 -15.10 13.30
CA GLY A 52 -3.35 -15.87 12.54
C GLY A 52 -3.27 -17.35 12.90
N PRO A 53 -4.33 -18.12 12.65
CA PRO A 53 -4.36 -19.56 12.89
C PRO A 53 -3.47 -20.48 12.04
N ARG A 54 -2.89 -19.92 10.98
CA ARG A 54 -2.01 -20.60 10.04
C ARG A 54 -0.84 -19.68 9.81
N ASP A 55 0.37 -20.22 9.86
CA ASP A 55 1.60 -19.45 9.70
C ASP A 55 1.50 -18.49 8.50
N GLY A 56 1.57 -17.19 8.79
CA GLY A 56 1.71 -16.13 7.78
C GLY A 56 0.42 -15.48 7.25
N ARG A 57 -0.70 -15.54 7.99
CA ARG A 57 -1.96 -14.85 7.60
C ARG A 57 -2.69 -14.17 8.76
N GLY A 58 -1.92 -13.61 9.68
CA GLY A 58 -2.43 -12.78 10.77
C GLY A 58 -2.32 -11.29 10.50
N LEU A 59 -2.80 -10.49 11.46
CA LEU A 59 -2.66 -9.02 11.42
C LEU A 59 -1.21 -8.56 11.42
N ASP A 60 -0.29 -9.28 12.06
CA ASP A 60 1.14 -8.95 12.09
C ASP A 60 1.75 -8.98 10.69
N ASP A 61 1.33 -9.93 9.85
CA ASP A 61 1.79 -10.04 8.45
C ASP A 61 1.21 -8.93 7.58
N LEU A 62 -0.08 -8.61 7.77
CA LEU A 62 -0.73 -7.47 7.11
C LEU A 62 -0.07 -6.16 7.52
N ARG A 63 0.23 -5.97 8.81
CA ARG A 63 0.96 -4.82 9.35
C ARG A 63 2.38 -4.78 8.77
N ALA A 64 3.09 -5.90 8.71
CA ALA A 64 4.42 -5.95 8.12
C ALA A 64 4.39 -5.58 6.63
N ARG A 65 3.35 -6.01 5.89
CA ARG A 65 3.14 -5.64 4.48
C ARG A 65 2.82 -4.15 4.32
N ALA A 66 1.90 -3.60 5.11
CA ALA A 66 1.57 -2.18 5.12
C ALA A 66 2.79 -1.32 5.46
N GLN A 67 3.60 -1.74 6.44
CA GLN A 67 4.86 -1.07 6.78
C GLN A 67 5.89 -1.10 5.63
N ARG A 68 5.98 -2.21 4.88
CA ARG A 68 6.84 -2.27 3.69
C ARG A 68 6.37 -1.27 2.64
N LEU A 69 5.07 -1.28 2.29
CA LEU A 69 4.49 -0.35 1.32
C LEU A 69 4.68 1.10 1.73
N ARG A 70 4.47 1.43 3.02
CA ARG A 70 4.72 2.77 3.57
C ARG A 70 6.17 3.19 3.38
N ARG A 71 7.13 2.32 3.71
CA ARG A 71 8.56 2.58 3.49
C ARG A 71 8.88 2.75 2.00
N ASP A 72 8.27 1.95 1.13
CA ASP A 72 8.43 2.07 -0.31
C ASP A 72 7.85 3.37 -0.87
N ALA A 73 6.69 3.82 -0.38
CA ALA A 73 6.08 5.10 -0.75
C ALA A 73 6.97 6.27 -0.33
N LEU A 74 7.47 6.25 0.92
CA LEU A 74 8.39 7.26 1.42
C LEU A 74 9.72 7.30 0.64
N ARG A 75 10.30 6.13 0.34
CA ARG A 75 11.53 6.02 -0.46
C ARG A 75 11.34 6.49 -1.90
N ARG A 76 10.26 6.06 -2.57
CA ARG A 76 9.95 6.49 -3.94
C ARG A 76 9.84 8.00 -4.03
N GLY A 77 9.33 8.64 -2.97
CA GLY A 77 9.24 10.08 -2.83
C GLY A 77 10.53 10.81 -2.39
N ASN A 78 11.56 10.11 -1.92
CA ASN A 78 12.63 10.69 -1.09
C ASN A 78 12.09 11.59 0.05
N LEU A 79 10.86 11.32 0.50
CA LEU A 79 10.13 12.17 1.43
C LEU A 79 10.47 11.88 2.89
N ASP A 80 11.26 10.86 3.18
CA ASP A 80 11.62 10.44 4.55
C ASP A 80 12.15 11.62 5.39
N GLY A 81 13.10 12.39 4.85
CA GLY A 81 13.68 13.54 5.53
C GLY A 81 12.70 14.72 5.64
N ALA A 82 11.87 14.94 4.61
CA ALA A 82 10.89 16.03 4.60
C ALA A 82 9.72 15.77 5.57
N VAL A 83 9.19 14.55 5.60
CA VAL A 83 8.12 14.12 6.52
C VAL A 83 8.61 14.12 7.96
N THR A 84 9.84 13.69 8.22
CA THR A 84 10.43 13.74 9.58
C THR A 84 10.53 15.18 10.08
N ARG A 85 11.02 16.11 9.24
CA ARG A 85 11.05 17.54 9.57
C ARG A 85 9.65 18.12 9.74
N ALA A 86 8.72 17.75 8.86
CA ALA A 86 7.32 18.17 8.95
C ALA A 86 6.69 17.75 10.28
N ARG A 87 6.97 16.53 10.75
CA ARG A 87 6.50 16.03 12.05
C ARG A 87 7.02 16.87 13.20
N GLN A 88 8.31 17.15 13.23
CA GLN A 88 8.91 17.97 14.29
C GLN A 88 8.33 19.39 14.32
N LEU A 89 8.17 20.01 13.15
CA LEU A 89 7.56 21.35 13.04
C LEU A 89 6.08 21.32 13.41
N LEU A 90 5.35 20.25 13.07
CA LEU A 90 3.95 20.09 13.43
C LEU A 90 3.79 19.96 14.94
N ASP A 91 4.62 19.13 15.59
CA ASP A 91 4.61 18.98 17.05
C ASP A 91 4.84 20.32 17.76
N GLN A 92 5.77 21.14 17.24
CA GLN A 92 6.02 22.50 17.73
C GLN A 92 4.83 23.44 17.48
N ALA A 93 4.22 23.39 16.29
CA ALA A 93 3.05 24.20 15.96
C ALA A 93 1.87 23.88 16.86
N LEU A 94 1.62 22.59 17.12
CA LEU A 94 0.55 22.13 18.01
C LEU A 94 0.81 22.53 19.47
N ALA A 95 2.06 22.48 19.93
CA ALA A 95 2.42 22.96 21.26
C ALA A 95 2.14 24.47 21.42
N ALA A 96 2.59 25.28 20.46
CA ALA A 96 2.38 26.73 20.45
C ALA A 96 0.89 27.11 20.35
N GLU A 97 0.11 26.37 19.57
CA GLU A 97 -1.34 26.58 19.47
C GLU A 97 -2.04 26.21 20.79
N ARG A 98 -1.69 25.09 21.42
CA ARG A 98 -2.26 24.68 22.72
C ARG A 98 -1.94 25.68 23.83
N ASP A 99 -0.74 26.25 23.85
CA ASP A 99 -0.37 27.28 24.81
C ASP A 99 -1.25 28.53 24.65
N GLU A 100 -1.47 28.97 23.41
CA GLU A 100 -2.31 30.13 23.10
C GLU A 100 -3.80 29.85 23.41
N LEU A 101 -4.31 28.65 23.10
CA LEU A 101 -5.70 28.26 23.36
C LEU A 101 -6.00 28.16 24.86
N ARG A 102 -5.06 27.63 25.66
CA ARG A 102 -5.18 27.63 27.13
C ARG A 102 -5.30 29.04 27.71
N GLY A 103 -4.61 30.01 27.10
CA GLY A 103 -4.73 31.42 27.48
C GLY A 103 -6.08 32.07 27.11
N ARG A 104 -6.74 31.57 26.05
CA ARG A 104 -8.02 32.11 25.55
C ARG A 104 -9.25 31.38 26.09
N GLY A 105 -9.10 30.16 26.61
CA GLY A 105 -10.18 29.37 27.17
C GLY A 105 -11.15 28.82 26.12
N ASP A 106 -10.65 28.28 25.00
CA ASP A 106 -11.46 27.64 23.96
C ASP A 106 -11.29 26.10 23.98
N PRO A 107 -12.09 25.38 24.81
CA PRO A 107 -11.97 23.93 24.95
C PRO A 107 -12.43 23.15 23.71
N PHE A 108 -13.21 23.76 22.82
CA PHE A 108 -13.64 23.10 21.59
C PHE A 108 -12.47 22.92 20.62
N ARG A 109 -11.66 23.96 20.45
CA ARG A 109 -10.44 23.87 19.62
C ARG A 109 -9.41 22.92 20.21
N GLU A 110 -9.23 22.91 21.52
CA GLU A 110 -8.35 21.93 22.19
C GLU A 110 -8.79 20.50 21.90
N ALA A 111 -10.09 20.20 21.99
CA ALA A 111 -10.63 18.88 21.67
C ALA A 111 -10.45 18.49 20.18
N VAL A 112 -10.48 19.45 19.25
CA VAL A 112 -10.16 19.19 17.83
C VAL A 112 -8.69 18.80 17.67
N LEU A 113 -7.78 19.54 18.32
CA LEU A 113 -6.34 19.25 18.26
C LEU A 113 -5.98 17.90 18.90
N ASP A 114 -6.73 17.48 19.92
CA ASP A 114 -6.53 16.19 20.59
C ASP A 114 -7.03 15.00 19.78
N ASN A 115 -7.96 15.23 18.85
CA ASN A 115 -8.47 14.20 17.95
C ASN A 115 -7.75 14.15 16.60
N LEU A 116 -6.64 14.89 16.45
CA LEU A 116 -5.88 14.87 15.20
C LEU A 116 -5.36 13.46 14.87
N PRO A 117 -5.35 13.09 13.57
CA PRO A 117 -4.78 11.82 13.13
C PRO A 117 -3.33 11.67 13.58
N ARG A 118 -2.94 10.46 13.98
CA ARG A 118 -1.55 10.14 14.37
C ARG A 118 -0.56 10.27 13.20
N SER A 119 -1.06 10.20 11.96
CA SER A 119 -0.25 10.40 10.76
C SER A 119 0.04 11.88 10.55
N THR A 120 1.33 12.21 10.40
CA THR A 120 1.78 13.58 10.09
C THR A 120 1.19 14.09 8.78
N SER A 121 1.09 13.25 7.74
CA SER A 121 0.58 13.65 6.44
C SER A 121 -0.89 14.08 6.51
N ARG A 122 -1.72 13.30 7.20
CA ARG A 122 -3.13 13.63 7.41
C ARG A 122 -3.34 14.79 8.35
N ALA A 123 -2.60 14.84 9.45
CA ALA A 123 -2.71 15.97 10.37
C ALA A 123 -2.39 17.28 9.65
N VAL A 124 -1.39 17.29 8.74
CA VAL A 124 -1.10 18.46 7.90
C VAL A 124 -2.25 18.79 6.95
N ASP A 125 -2.87 17.78 6.31
CA ASP A 125 -3.99 17.98 5.39
C ASP A 125 -5.25 18.50 6.10
N GLU A 126 -5.62 17.92 7.24
CA GLU A 126 -6.77 18.31 8.04
C GLU A 126 -6.62 19.73 8.63
N LEU A 127 -5.39 20.12 8.97
CA LEU A 127 -5.06 21.47 9.43
C LEU A 127 -4.97 22.52 8.32
N SER A 128 -5.14 22.14 7.05
CA SER A 128 -5.09 23.09 5.92
C SER A 128 -6.19 24.15 5.98
N GLY A 129 -7.36 23.79 6.50
CA GLY A 129 -8.48 24.70 6.76
C GLY A 129 -8.56 25.23 8.19
N TYR A 130 -7.56 24.95 9.04
CA TYR A 130 -7.61 25.31 10.46
C TYR A 130 -7.20 26.78 10.70
N ASP A 131 -8.06 27.51 11.42
CA ASP A 131 -7.84 28.91 11.78
C ASP A 131 -6.98 29.06 13.04
N TRP A 132 -5.66 28.97 12.85
CA TRP A 132 -4.64 29.11 13.92
C TRP A 132 -4.85 30.35 14.81
N ALA A 133 -4.93 30.15 16.12
CA ALA A 133 -4.95 31.25 17.09
C ALA A 133 -3.57 31.89 17.26
N SER A 134 -2.52 31.06 17.25
CA SER A 134 -1.12 31.47 17.41
C SER A 134 -0.50 31.89 16.07
N ALA A 135 0.14 33.06 16.06
CA ALA A 135 0.92 33.53 14.91
C ALA A 135 2.18 32.68 14.67
N GLU A 136 2.78 32.17 15.74
CA GLU A 136 3.93 31.27 15.70
C GLU A 136 3.54 29.92 15.08
N ALA A 137 2.45 29.32 15.56
CA ALA A 137 1.96 28.04 15.05
C ALA A 137 1.62 28.12 13.56
N ARG A 138 0.97 29.20 13.13
CA ARG A 138 0.71 29.48 11.71
C ARG A 138 2.00 29.57 10.90
N GLY A 139 3.03 30.25 11.42
CA GLY A 139 4.32 30.38 10.77
C GLY A 139 5.04 29.04 10.60
N LEU A 140 5.01 28.19 11.63
CA LEU A 140 5.56 26.83 11.58
C LEU A 140 4.82 25.96 10.57
N TYR A 141 3.48 26.03 10.55
CA TYR A 141 2.67 25.30 9.57
C TYR A 141 2.98 25.71 8.12
N GLN A 142 3.16 27.02 7.85
CA GLN A 142 3.57 27.50 6.53
C GLN A 142 4.96 26.99 6.12
N GLN A 143 5.90 26.85 7.08
CA GLN A 143 7.22 26.28 6.81
C GLN A 143 7.14 24.79 6.44
N ILE A 144 6.23 24.04 7.07
CA ILE A 144 5.96 22.63 6.71
C ILE A 144 5.52 22.55 5.25
N LEU A 145 4.50 23.33 4.87
CA LEU A 145 3.98 23.35 3.50
C LEU A 145 5.05 23.75 2.48
N ALA A 146 5.84 24.78 2.79
CA ALA A 146 6.91 25.24 1.92
C ALA A 146 8.02 24.18 1.75
N GLY A 147 8.37 23.48 2.83
CA GLY A 147 9.37 22.41 2.84
C GLY A 147 8.93 21.21 2.00
N LEU A 148 7.71 20.72 2.21
CA LEU A 148 7.13 19.60 1.47
C LEU A 148 7.00 19.93 -0.02
N ARG A 149 6.54 21.15 -0.36
CA ARG A 149 6.44 21.61 -1.74
C ARG A 149 7.79 21.59 -2.45
N ARG A 150 8.85 22.10 -1.79
CA ARG A 150 10.19 22.16 -2.37
C ARG A 150 10.73 20.76 -2.66
N GLU A 151 10.54 19.81 -1.76
CA GLU A 151 11.04 18.44 -1.90
C GLU A 151 10.37 17.69 -3.06
N VAL A 152 9.02 17.74 -3.14
CA VAL A 152 8.26 17.10 -4.22
C VAL A 152 8.65 17.68 -5.58
N VAL A 153 8.86 18.99 -5.65
CA VAL A 153 9.30 19.66 -6.86
C VAL A 153 10.70 19.19 -7.26
N GLU A 154 11.69 19.23 -6.37
CA GLU A 154 13.07 18.79 -6.66
C GLU A 154 13.11 17.33 -7.14
N GLN A 155 12.30 16.46 -6.54
CA GLN A 155 12.21 15.05 -6.91
C GLN A 155 11.68 14.85 -8.34
N ARG A 156 10.63 15.59 -8.73
CA ARG A 156 10.10 15.55 -10.12
C ARG A 156 11.14 16.04 -11.12
N PHE A 157 11.87 17.09 -10.75
CA PHE A 157 12.95 17.62 -11.56
C PHE A 157 14.14 16.65 -11.67
N ALA A 158 14.46 15.90 -10.62
CA ALA A 158 15.51 14.87 -10.66
C ALA A 158 15.17 13.73 -11.62
N GLY A 159 13.95 13.19 -11.54
CA GLY A 159 13.49 12.14 -12.47
C GLY A 159 13.38 12.65 -13.91
N LEU A 160 13.00 13.91 -14.10
CA LEU A 160 13.00 14.55 -15.41
C LEU A 160 14.42 14.71 -15.98
N ARG A 161 15.40 15.13 -15.16
CA ARG A 161 16.81 15.25 -15.58
C ARG A 161 17.40 13.90 -16.02
N GLU A 162 17.04 12.81 -15.34
CA GLU A 162 17.47 11.46 -15.72
C GLU A 162 16.85 11.01 -17.05
N ALA A 163 15.56 11.27 -17.26
CA ALA A 163 14.87 10.96 -18.51
C ALA A 163 15.34 11.81 -19.71
N LEU A 164 15.73 13.07 -19.45
CA LEU A 164 16.23 14.01 -20.47
C LEU A 164 17.72 13.83 -20.77
N GLY A 165 18.44 12.97 -20.05
CA GLY A 165 19.87 12.73 -20.26
C GLY A 165 20.22 11.80 -21.41
N ASP A 166 19.25 11.27 -22.17
CA ASP A 166 19.48 10.35 -23.30
C ASP A 166 19.46 11.10 -24.65
N PRO A 167 20.63 11.35 -25.30
CA PRO A 167 20.72 12.09 -26.56
C PRO A 167 20.00 11.39 -27.73
N SER A 168 19.80 10.07 -27.63
CA SER A 168 19.09 9.30 -28.66
C SER A 168 17.57 9.51 -28.60
N ALA A 169 17.05 9.91 -27.44
CA ALA A 169 15.65 10.25 -27.27
C ALA A 169 15.34 11.62 -27.88
N GLU A 170 16.25 12.59 -27.73
CA GLU A 170 16.10 13.95 -28.27
C GLU A 170 15.93 13.96 -29.80
N ALA A 171 16.80 13.24 -30.52
CA ALA A 171 16.76 13.20 -31.98
C ALA A 171 15.43 12.59 -32.49
N ARG A 172 14.95 11.52 -31.85
CA ARG A 172 13.68 10.86 -32.20
C ARG A 172 12.48 11.76 -31.96
N VAL A 173 12.48 12.52 -30.87
CA VAL A 173 11.41 13.48 -30.55
C VAL A 173 11.41 14.65 -31.53
N ALA A 174 12.58 15.16 -31.91
CA ALA A 174 12.70 16.25 -32.88
C ALA A 174 12.19 15.88 -34.29
N GLU A 175 12.43 14.64 -34.72
CA GLU A 175 11.92 14.08 -35.97
C GLU A 175 10.39 13.91 -35.91
N MET A 176 9.87 13.31 -34.83
CA MET A 176 8.43 13.14 -34.61
C MET A 176 7.68 14.47 -34.68
N ILE A 177 8.16 15.51 -34.00
CA ILE A 177 7.51 16.83 -33.98
C ILE A 177 7.51 17.46 -35.38
N GLY A 178 8.60 17.26 -36.16
CA GLY A 178 8.67 17.71 -37.54
C GLY A 178 7.59 17.05 -38.41
N ASP A 179 7.55 15.72 -38.40
CA ASP A 179 6.57 14.93 -39.16
C ASP A 179 5.12 15.27 -38.74
N LEU A 180 4.90 15.54 -37.44
CA LEU A 180 3.60 15.94 -36.91
C LEU A 180 3.16 17.33 -37.38
N ASN A 181 4.04 18.33 -37.35
CA ASN A 181 3.73 19.66 -37.87
C ASN A 181 3.42 19.63 -39.37
N ASP A 182 4.09 18.78 -40.13
CA ASP A 182 3.78 18.57 -41.55
C ASP A 182 2.40 17.95 -41.75
N LEU A 183 2.04 16.95 -40.93
CA LEU A 183 0.71 16.33 -40.96
C LEU A 183 -0.40 17.35 -40.61
N LEU A 184 -0.21 18.12 -39.55
CA LEU A 184 -1.16 19.14 -39.11
C LEU A 184 -1.35 20.25 -40.15
N ARG A 185 -0.26 20.70 -40.81
CA ARG A 185 -0.33 21.70 -41.87
C ARG A 185 -1.08 21.21 -43.11
N ARG A 186 -0.97 19.93 -43.47
CA ARG A 186 -1.74 19.33 -44.57
C ARG A 186 -3.23 19.26 -44.20
N HIS A 187 -3.52 18.82 -42.97
CA HIS A 187 -4.89 18.76 -42.48
C HIS A 187 -5.56 20.14 -42.39
N ALA A 188 -4.84 21.15 -41.90
CA ALA A 188 -5.34 22.53 -41.83
C ALA A 188 -5.64 23.14 -43.21
N ARG A 189 -4.97 22.66 -44.27
CA ARG A 189 -5.25 23.04 -45.67
C ARG A 189 -6.41 22.28 -46.30
N GLY A 190 -7.01 21.33 -45.58
CA GLY A 190 -8.09 20.47 -46.10
C GLY A 190 -7.62 19.40 -47.08
N GLU A 191 -6.33 19.05 -47.08
CA GLU A 191 -5.78 17.97 -47.91
C GLU A 191 -6.14 16.59 -47.32
N ASP A 192 -6.20 15.56 -48.17
CA ASP A 192 -6.37 14.18 -47.71
C ASP A 192 -5.11 13.70 -46.96
N THR A 193 -5.27 13.48 -45.65
CA THR A 193 -4.19 13.10 -44.74
C THR A 193 -4.20 11.62 -44.36
N GLY A 194 -5.09 10.78 -44.92
CA GLY A 194 -5.19 9.36 -44.56
C GLY A 194 -3.87 8.60 -44.71
N ASP A 195 -3.23 8.71 -45.88
CA ASP A 195 -1.94 8.07 -46.17
C ASP A 195 -0.78 8.66 -45.35
N ALA A 196 -0.82 9.97 -45.09
CA ALA A 196 0.21 10.64 -44.31
C ALA A 196 0.14 10.22 -42.84
N PHE A 197 -1.07 10.07 -42.31
CA PHE A 197 -1.33 9.58 -40.96
C PHE A 197 -0.89 8.13 -40.77
N ALA A 198 -1.21 7.24 -41.72
CA ALA A 198 -0.77 5.85 -41.66
C ALA A 198 0.77 5.74 -41.63
N ARG A 199 1.47 6.54 -42.44
CA ARG A 199 2.94 6.61 -42.42
C ARG A 199 3.48 7.19 -41.12
N PHE A 200 2.84 8.22 -40.57
CA PHE A 200 3.22 8.81 -39.29
C PHE A 200 3.10 7.80 -38.15
N MET A 201 1.96 7.11 -38.04
CA MET A 201 1.72 6.11 -37.01
C MET A 201 2.64 4.89 -37.14
N ALA A 202 3.02 4.51 -38.36
CA ALA A 202 3.97 3.43 -38.59
C ALA A 202 5.40 3.77 -38.11
N ARG A 203 5.80 5.05 -38.13
CA ARG A 203 7.13 5.50 -37.70
C ARG A 203 7.19 5.89 -36.23
N HIS A 204 6.15 6.56 -35.74
CA HIS A 204 6.15 7.24 -34.43
C HIS A 204 5.07 6.72 -33.47
N GLY A 205 4.42 5.60 -33.78
CA GLY A 205 3.30 5.06 -32.99
C GLY A 205 3.63 4.74 -31.53
N ASP A 206 4.89 4.47 -31.22
CA ASP A 206 5.36 4.15 -29.86
C ASP A 206 5.16 5.31 -28.86
N PHE A 207 5.11 6.56 -29.35
CA PHE A 207 4.87 7.75 -28.51
C PHE A 207 3.38 7.98 -28.17
N PHE A 208 2.47 7.20 -28.76
CA PHE A 208 1.02 7.39 -28.65
C PHE A 208 0.33 6.13 -28.11
N PRO A 209 0.31 5.92 -26.78
CA PRO A 209 -0.31 4.74 -26.17
C PRO A 209 -1.82 4.63 -26.41
N GLU A 210 -2.49 5.78 -26.65
CA GLU A 210 -3.92 5.86 -26.94
C GLU A 210 -4.30 5.33 -28.34
N ARG A 211 -3.31 5.14 -29.23
CA ARG A 211 -3.49 4.58 -30.58
C ARG A 211 -4.69 5.18 -31.35
N PRO A 212 -4.63 6.48 -31.69
CA PRO A 212 -5.72 7.13 -32.39
C PRO A 212 -6.05 6.42 -33.72
N ALA A 213 -7.33 6.29 -34.03
CA ALA A 213 -7.81 5.68 -35.25
C ALA A 213 -7.82 6.66 -36.44
N SER A 214 -7.80 7.97 -36.17
CA SER A 214 -7.83 9.01 -37.20
C SER A 214 -6.97 10.24 -36.83
N VAL A 215 -6.72 11.09 -37.83
CA VAL A 215 -6.03 12.38 -37.65
C VAL A 215 -6.81 13.28 -36.69
N GLU A 216 -8.14 13.26 -36.72
CA GLU A 216 -8.95 14.06 -35.78
C GLU A 216 -8.79 13.59 -34.34
N GLU A 217 -8.74 12.28 -34.10
CA GLU A 217 -8.55 11.72 -32.76
C GLU A 217 -7.13 11.99 -32.23
N LEU A 218 -6.13 11.97 -33.13
CA LEU A 218 -4.78 12.42 -32.82
C LEU A 218 -4.75 13.90 -32.43
N ILE A 219 -5.41 14.77 -33.20
CA ILE A 219 -5.51 16.21 -32.89
C ILE A 219 -6.20 16.43 -31.54
N ASP A 220 -7.29 15.71 -31.27
CA ASP A 220 -8.04 15.81 -30.01
C ASP A 220 -7.18 15.44 -28.80
N SER A 221 -6.49 14.30 -28.85
CA SER A 221 -5.63 13.83 -27.76
C SER A 221 -4.46 14.78 -27.53
N LEU A 222 -3.80 15.23 -28.60
CA LEU A 222 -2.70 16.19 -28.53
C LEU A 222 -3.15 17.54 -27.97
N ALA A 223 -4.26 18.08 -28.44
CA ALA A 223 -4.76 19.37 -28.00
C ALA A 223 -5.19 19.33 -26.52
N ARG A 224 -5.77 18.22 -26.03
CA ARG A 224 -6.08 18.04 -24.61
C ARG A 224 -4.82 18.00 -23.75
N ARG A 225 -3.78 17.28 -24.19
CA ARG A 225 -2.49 17.22 -23.47
C ARG A 225 -1.79 18.58 -23.46
N ALA A 226 -1.75 19.28 -24.60
CA ALA A 226 -1.16 20.62 -24.70
C ALA A 226 -1.88 21.62 -23.79
N ALA A 227 -3.22 21.62 -23.78
CA ALA A 227 -4.00 22.47 -22.88
C ALA A 227 -3.76 22.12 -21.38
N ALA A 228 -3.54 20.85 -21.05
CA ALA A 228 -3.17 20.43 -19.70
C ALA A 228 -1.76 20.94 -19.31
N ALA A 229 -0.78 20.82 -20.21
CA ALA A 229 0.57 21.33 -19.99
C ALA A 229 0.60 22.86 -19.82
N GLU A 230 -0.17 23.61 -20.61
CA GLU A 230 -0.29 25.06 -20.43
C GLU A 230 -0.94 25.45 -19.09
N ARG A 231 -1.91 24.68 -18.59
CA ARG A 231 -2.48 24.89 -17.26
C ARG A 231 -1.44 24.67 -16.16
N LEU A 232 -0.63 23.63 -16.30
CA LEU A 232 0.48 23.35 -15.37
C LEU A 232 1.51 24.47 -15.39
N LEU A 233 1.97 24.91 -16.57
CA LEU A 233 2.92 26.02 -16.67
C LEU A 233 2.39 27.30 -16.03
N ARG A 234 1.08 27.56 -16.16
CA ARG A 234 0.43 28.70 -15.50
C ARG A 234 0.29 28.52 -13.99
N SER A 235 0.21 27.29 -13.49
CA SER A 235 0.16 27.05 -12.05
C SER A 235 1.53 27.17 -11.36
N LEU A 236 2.63 27.14 -12.12
CA LEU A 236 3.97 27.44 -11.62
C LEU A 236 4.14 28.95 -11.33
N SER A 237 4.97 29.28 -10.33
CA SER A 237 5.37 30.66 -10.05
C SER A 237 6.28 31.24 -11.14
N PRO A 238 6.42 32.57 -11.26
CA PRO A 238 7.31 33.19 -12.25
C PRO A 238 8.77 32.66 -12.18
N GLN A 239 9.30 32.51 -10.97
CA GLN A 239 10.65 31.99 -10.74
C GLN A 239 10.79 30.52 -11.15
N GLN A 240 9.76 29.70 -10.88
CA GLN A 240 9.75 28.28 -11.27
C GLN A 240 9.65 28.11 -12.79
N ARG A 241 8.91 28.98 -13.47
CA ARG A 241 8.83 28.98 -14.94
C ARG A 241 10.18 29.32 -15.58
N GLU A 242 10.91 30.29 -15.04
CA GLU A 242 12.26 30.62 -15.52
C GLU A 242 13.25 29.47 -15.32
N GLU A 243 13.21 28.81 -14.17
CA GLU A 243 14.07 27.65 -13.90
C GLU A 243 13.74 26.47 -14.84
N LEU A 244 12.45 26.17 -15.01
CA LEU A 244 12.00 25.16 -15.97
C LEU A 244 12.40 25.52 -17.41
N SER A 245 12.27 26.79 -17.81
CA SER A 245 12.70 27.24 -19.15
C SER A 245 14.19 26.99 -19.35
N ARG A 246 15.03 27.35 -18.37
CA ARG A 246 16.49 27.13 -18.45
C ARG A 246 16.85 25.65 -18.58
N LEU A 247 16.16 24.77 -17.84
CA LEU A 247 16.35 23.32 -17.94
C LEU A 247 15.87 22.76 -19.28
N MET A 248 14.71 23.21 -19.77
CA MET A 248 14.21 22.82 -21.10
C MET A 248 15.14 23.28 -22.21
N ASP A 249 15.71 24.49 -22.10
CA ASP A 249 16.67 25.01 -23.07
C ASP A 249 17.98 24.19 -23.07
N GLN A 250 18.37 23.63 -21.93
CA GLN A 250 19.52 22.73 -21.80
C GLN A 250 19.25 21.32 -22.34
N ALA A 251 18.05 20.78 -22.14
CA ALA A 251 17.67 19.41 -22.50
C ALA A 251 17.15 19.25 -23.93
N LEU A 252 16.56 20.28 -24.53
CA LEU A 252 16.00 20.21 -25.88
C LEU A 252 17.02 20.60 -26.97
N GLY A 253 18.30 20.75 -26.60
CA GLY A 253 19.40 20.93 -27.55
C GLY A 253 19.37 22.24 -28.37
N GLY A 254 18.55 23.22 -27.97
CA GLY A 254 18.51 24.56 -28.55
C GLY A 254 17.17 25.01 -29.14
N GLY A 255 17.15 26.25 -29.64
CA GLY A 255 15.97 26.97 -30.15
C GLY A 255 15.14 26.26 -31.24
N PRO A 256 15.72 25.52 -32.22
CA PRO A 256 14.94 24.97 -33.33
C PRO A 256 13.81 24.01 -32.91
N LEU A 257 14.01 23.23 -31.85
CA LEU A 257 12.99 22.31 -31.35
C LEU A 257 11.88 23.07 -30.60
N ARG A 258 12.26 24.10 -29.85
CA ARG A 258 11.33 25.01 -29.15
C ARG A 258 10.43 25.73 -30.14
N ASP A 259 10.98 26.19 -31.26
CA ASP A 259 10.23 26.84 -32.34
C ASP A 259 9.19 25.89 -32.96
N ARG A 260 9.58 24.62 -33.22
CA ARG A 260 8.66 23.60 -33.73
C ARG A 260 7.55 23.25 -32.74
N LEU A 261 7.85 23.23 -31.44
CA LEU A 261 6.85 23.01 -30.38
C LEU A 261 5.87 24.19 -30.26
N ALA A 262 6.38 25.43 -30.42
CA ALA A 262 5.54 26.61 -30.47
C ALA A 262 4.60 26.58 -31.69
N GLU A 263 5.13 26.22 -32.87
CA GLU A 263 4.34 26.03 -34.10
C GLU A 263 3.25 24.95 -33.91
N LEU A 264 3.61 23.82 -33.29
CA LEU A 264 2.67 22.73 -32.97
C LEU A 264 1.52 23.22 -32.09
N THR A 265 1.85 23.92 -31.00
CA THR A 265 0.85 24.39 -30.04
C THR A 265 -0.10 25.41 -30.67
N GLU A 266 0.42 26.30 -31.51
CA GLU A 266 -0.39 27.28 -32.25
C GLU A 266 -1.33 26.59 -33.26
N ASN A 267 -0.83 25.61 -34.02
CA ASN A 267 -1.63 24.82 -34.95
C ASN A 267 -2.77 24.07 -34.23
N LEU A 268 -2.50 23.46 -33.08
CA LEU A 268 -3.50 22.76 -32.28
C LEU A 268 -4.57 23.72 -31.72
N ARG A 269 -4.17 24.92 -31.29
CA ARG A 269 -5.10 25.96 -30.82
C ARG A 269 -6.04 26.42 -31.92
N ALA A 270 -5.50 26.60 -33.14
CA ALA A 270 -6.29 26.96 -34.32
C ALA A 270 -7.28 25.86 -34.71
N LEU A 271 -6.87 24.58 -34.65
CA LEU A 271 -7.72 23.44 -34.99
C LEU A 271 -8.77 23.10 -33.92
N ARG A 272 -8.55 23.48 -32.66
CA ARG A 272 -9.45 23.21 -31.53
C ARG A 272 -9.67 24.44 -30.64
N PRO A 273 -10.27 25.53 -31.13
CA PRO A 273 -10.49 26.74 -30.35
C PRO A 273 -11.48 26.55 -29.18
N GLY A 274 -12.30 25.49 -29.23
CA GLY A 274 -13.29 25.17 -28.20
C GLY A 274 -12.72 24.54 -26.92
N LEU A 275 -11.46 24.09 -26.92
CA LEU A 275 -10.83 23.51 -25.73
C LEU A 275 -10.48 24.60 -24.71
N ALA A 276 -10.36 24.20 -23.44
CA ALA A 276 -10.10 25.10 -22.31
C ALA A 276 -8.63 25.57 -22.25
N TRP A 277 -8.14 26.20 -23.32
CA TRP A 277 -6.79 26.80 -23.38
C TRP A 277 -6.59 27.86 -22.30
N GLY A 278 -7.64 28.63 -21.96
CA GLY A 278 -7.52 29.77 -21.03
C GLY A 278 -8.76 30.14 -20.22
N ARG A 279 -9.94 29.52 -20.41
CA ARG A 279 -11.13 29.90 -19.62
C ARG A 279 -11.14 29.16 -18.28
N GLY A 280 -10.70 29.88 -17.25
CA GLY A 280 -10.64 29.42 -15.87
C GLY A 280 -12.03 29.10 -15.32
N GLU A 281 -12.25 27.83 -15.03
CA GLU A 281 -13.08 27.46 -13.90
C GLU A 281 -12.34 27.97 -12.65
N ARG A 282 -12.85 29.05 -12.07
CA ARG A 282 -12.33 29.59 -10.81
C ARG A 282 -12.59 28.56 -9.73
N VAL A 283 -11.64 27.66 -9.51
CA VAL A 283 -11.54 26.93 -8.24
C VAL A 283 -11.23 28.00 -7.19
N ARG A 284 -12.26 28.38 -6.42
CA ARG A 284 -12.09 29.29 -5.29
C ARG A 284 -11.46 28.52 -4.14
N GLY A 285 -10.17 28.75 -3.96
CA GLY A 285 -9.40 28.42 -2.76
C GLY A 285 -8.15 29.29 -2.79
N PRO A 286 -7.82 30.04 -1.73
CA PRO A 286 -6.59 30.82 -1.69
C PRO A 286 -5.43 29.85 -1.40
N GLY A 287 -4.88 29.20 -2.43
CA GLY A 287 -3.80 28.23 -2.28
C GLY A 287 -3.48 27.42 -3.54
N ASP A 288 -2.97 28.11 -4.57
CA ASP A 288 -2.17 27.65 -5.72
C ASP A 288 -2.22 26.17 -6.21
N LEU A 289 -2.50 26.03 -7.50
CA LEU A 289 -2.57 24.80 -8.32
C LEU A 289 -1.22 24.06 -8.54
N GLY A 290 -0.39 23.90 -7.51
CA GLY A 290 0.83 23.08 -7.51
C GLY A 290 0.88 22.01 -6.41
N TYR A 291 -0.15 21.94 -5.56
CA TYR A 291 -0.22 21.03 -4.42
C TYR A 291 -0.76 19.63 -4.76
N GLY A 292 -1.33 19.40 -5.94
CA GLY A 292 -2.06 18.16 -6.26
C GLY A 292 -1.22 16.89 -6.16
N ASP A 293 0.00 16.89 -6.71
CA ASP A 293 0.85 15.69 -6.72
C ASP A 293 1.52 15.42 -5.36
N ALA A 294 1.86 16.48 -4.62
CA ALA A 294 2.39 16.37 -3.25
C ALA A 294 1.31 15.87 -2.30
N ALA A 295 0.09 16.42 -2.41
CA ALA A 295 -1.06 15.98 -1.64
C ALA A 295 -1.45 14.54 -1.96
N ALA A 296 -1.36 14.11 -3.23
CA ALA A 296 -1.63 12.72 -3.61
C ALA A 296 -0.64 11.73 -2.98
N ALA A 297 0.66 12.02 -3.02
CA ALA A 297 1.69 11.16 -2.41
C ALA A 297 1.59 11.14 -0.87
N LEU A 298 1.30 12.28 -0.25
CA LEU A 298 1.05 12.37 1.19
C LEU A 298 -0.25 11.68 1.58
N GLY A 299 -1.26 11.72 0.71
CA GLY A 299 -2.53 10.99 0.86
C GLY A 299 -2.32 9.49 0.91
N GLU A 300 -1.55 8.92 -0.03
CA GLU A 300 -1.20 7.49 -0.02
C GLU A 300 -0.51 7.07 1.29
N ILE A 301 0.45 7.88 1.77
CA ILE A 301 1.12 7.63 3.06
C ILE A 301 0.14 7.73 4.23
N GLY A 302 -0.76 8.71 4.20
CA GLY A 302 -1.79 8.90 5.22
C GLY A 302 -2.78 7.74 5.30
N GLU A 303 -3.20 7.20 4.15
CA GLU A 303 -4.06 6.00 4.08
C GLU A 303 -3.34 4.76 4.64
N LEU A 304 -2.06 4.58 4.32
CA LEU A 304 -1.25 3.49 4.87
C LEU A 304 -1.03 3.62 6.39
N ASP A 305 -0.85 4.84 6.89
CA ASP A 305 -0.71 5.09 8.33
C ASP A 305 -2.01 4.80 9.09
N GLU A 306 -3.17 5.18 8.55
CA GLU A 306 -4.46 4.86 9.18
C GLU A 306 -4.70 3.34 9.17
N LEU A 307 -4.40 2.67 8.06
CA LEU A 307 -4.50 1.23 7.98
C LEU A 307 -3.58 0.54 9.01
N LEU A 308 -2.37 1.06 9.22
CA LEU A 308 -1.45 0.56 10.25
C LEU A 308 -2.01 0.73 11.67
N ASP A 309 -2.68 1.85 11.94
CA ASP A 309 -3.34 2.10 13.23
C ASP A 309 -4.49 1.11 13.46
N GLN A 310 -5.37 0.94 12.46
CA GLN A 310 -6.47 -0.04 12.50
C GLN A 310 -5.97 -1.49 12.71
N LEU A 311 -4.90 -1.88 12.01
CA LEU A 311 -4.30 -3.22 12.14
C LEU A 311 -3.54 -3.42 13.45
N SER A 312 -3.13 -2.35 14.14
CA SER A 312 -2.36 -2.43 15.39
C SER A 312 -3.17 -2.97 16.56
N GLN A 313 -4.49 -2.75 16.55
CA GLN A 313 -5.41 -3.06 17.66
C GLN A 313 -4.89 -2.59 19.04
N GLU A 314 -4.13 -1.48 19.06
CA GLU A 314 -3.44 -1.01 20.28
C GLU A 314 -4.39 -0.38 21.31
N HIS A 315 -5.64 -0.08 20.94
CA HIS A 315 -6.63 0.51 21.85
C HIS A 315 -7.47 -0.55 22.59
N SER A 316 -7.70 -0.34 23.88
CA SER A 316 -8.60 -1.17 24.69
C SER A 316 -9.99 -1.22 24.08
N GLY A 317 -10.43 -2.42 23.69
CA GLY A 317 -11.72 -2.64 23.04
C GLY A 317 -11.73 -2.57 21.52
N ALA A 318 -10.57 -2.35 20.87
CA ALA A 318 -10.43 -2.46 19.41
C ALA A 318 -10.85 -3.86 18.94
N THR A 319 -11.62 -3.91 17.86
CA THR A 319 -12.13 -5.14 17.29
C THR A 319 -11.66 -5.30 15.86
N LEU A 320 -11.66 -6.54 15.36
CA LEU A 320 -11.51 -6.76 13.92
C LEU A 320 -12.66 -6.14 13.12
N ASP A 321 -13.77 -5.79 13.77
CA ASP A 321 -14.90 -5.14 13.12
C ASP A 321 -14.63 -3.67 12.74
N ASP A 322 -13.67 -3.03 13.41
CA ASP A 322 -13.27 -1.63 13.19
C ASP A 322 -12.30 -1.46 12.01
N VAL A 323 -11.75 -2.57 11.50
CA VAL A 323 -10.85 -2.56 10.35
C VAL A 323 -11.64 -2.35 9.06
N ASP A 324 -11.29 -1.31 8.29
CA ASP A 324 -11.86 -1.06 6.97
C ASP A 324 -11.29 -2.06 5.95
N VAL A 325 -12.12 -3.06 5.61
CA VAL A 325 -11.77 -4.12 4.67
C VAL A 325 -11.61 -3.57 3.24
N GLU A 326 -12.32 -2.50 2.87
CA GLU A 326 -12.17 -1.89 1.56
C GLU A 326 -10.85 -1.14 1.46
N ALA A 327 -10.42 -0.46 2.52
CA ALA A 327 -9.09 0.16 2.59
C ALA A 327 -7.98 -0.90 2.52
N VAL A 328 -8.12 -2.03 3.22
CA VAL A 328 -7.22 -3.19 3.11
C VAL A 328 -7.15 -3.68 1.66
N GLU A 329 -8.30 -3.81 0.99
CA GLU A 329 -8.35 -4.27 -0.40
C GLU A 329 -7.65 -3.31 -1.37
N ARG A 330 -7.90 -2.00 -1.22
CA ARG A 330 -7.26 -0.96 -2.05
C ARG A 330 -5.75 -0.89 -1.87
N GLN A 331 -5.27 -0.99 -0.63
CA GLN A 331 -3.87 -0.75 -0.29
C GLN A 331 -3.01 -2.03 -0.27
N LEU A 332 -3.55 -3.13 0.24
CA LEU A 332 -2.84 -4.41 0.40
C LEU A 332 -3.29 -5.48 -0.61
N GLY A 333 -4.34 -5.23 -1.38
CA GLY A 333 -4.88 -6.16 -2.36
C GLY A 333 -5.93 -7.11 -1.79
N ARG A 334 -6.58 -7.85 -2.70
CA ARG A 334 -7.74 -8.69 -2.41
C ARG A 334 -7.47 -9.80 -1.38
N ASP A 335 -6.32 -10.46 -1.48
CA ASP A 335 -5.93 -11.54 -0.57
C ASP A 335 -5.88 -11.09 0.89
N ALA A 336 -5.35 -9.89 1.13
CA ALA A 336 -5.29 -9.30 2.45
C ALA A 336 -6.69 -9.00 3.01
N ALA A 337 -7.60 -8.52 2.15
CA ALA A 337 -8.99 -8.26 2.52
C ALA A 337 -9.71 -9.56 2.89
N ASP A 338 -9.46 -10.64 2.15
CA ASP A 338 -10.02 -11.96 2.45
C ASP A 338 -9.48 -12.53 3.77
N ASP A 339 -8.20 -12.33 4.08
CA ASP A 339 -7.61 -12.74 5.35
C ASP A 339 -8.25 -11.97 6.53
N VAL A 340 -8.47 -10.65 6.40
CA VAL A 340 -9.21 -9.87 7.42
C VAL A 340 -10.66 -10.35 7.57
N ARG A 341 -11.36 -10.63 6.48
CA ARG A 341 -12.74 -11.16 6.51
C ARG A 341 -12.80 -12.49 7.27
N ARG A 342 -11.83 -13.38 7.05
CA ARG A 342 -11.73 -14.67 7.76
C ARG A 342 -11.46 -14.49 9.25
N LEU A 343 -10.57 -13.57 9.63
CA LEU A 343 -10.31 -13.25 11.03
C LEU A 343 -11.56 -12.69 11.71
N ARG A 344 -12.31 -11.79 11.04
CA ARG A 344 -13.61 -11.28 11.55
C ARG A 344 -14.63 -12.40 11.73
N GLU A 345 -14.73 -13.30 10.77
CA GLU A 345 -15.64 -14.44 10.85
C GLU A 345 -15.27 -15.38 12.01
N LEU A 346 -13.97 -15.65 12.20
CA LEU A 346 -13.46 -16.42 13.31
C LEU A 346 -13.81 -15.80 14.66
N GLU A 347 -13.54 -14.51 14.87
CA GLU A 347 -13.89 -13.81 16.10
C GLU A 347 -15.41 -13.86 16.38
N ARG A 348 -16.21 -13.64 15.34
CA ARG A 348 -17.67 -13.70 15.44
C ARG A 348 -18.16 -15.10 15.79
N GLU A 349 -17.60 -16.15 15.20
CA GLU A 349 -18.01 -17.52 15.48
C GLU A 349 -17.57 -17.99 16.88
N LEU A 350 -16.37 -17.59 17.32
CA LEU A 350 -15.90 -17.80 18.69
C LEU A 350 -16.85 -17.17 19.71
N ARG A 351 -17.36 -15.97 19.43
CA ARG A 351 -18.36 -15.30 20.26
C ARG A 351 -19.74 -15.96 20.18
N ARG A 352 -20.24 -16.27 18.98
CA ARG A 352 -21.56 -16.90 18.76
C ARG A 352 -21.69 -18.25 19.47
N GLN A 353 -20.67 -19.09 19.37
CA GLN A 353 -20.66 -20.40 20.03
C GLN A 353 -20.35 -20.30 21.54
N GLY A 354 -20.13 -19.09 22.06
CA GLY A 354 -19.84 -18.84 23.46
C GLY A 354 -18.50 -19.43 23.89
N TRP A 355 -17.48 -19.43 23.02
CA TRP A 355 -16.10 -19.76 23.39
C TRP A 355 -15.39 -18.55 24.00
N VAL A 356 -15.68 -17.35 23.50
CA VAL A 356 -15.06 -16.09 23.93
C VAL A 356 -16.13 -15.12 24.44
N THR A 357 -15.82 -14.41 25.53
CA THR A 357 -16.59 -13.33 26.14
C THR A 357 -15.79 -12.03 26.07
N ARG A 358 -16.46 -10.89 26.29
CA ARG A 358 -15.82 -9.58 26.34
C ARG A 358 -15.85 -9.03 27.77
N ASP A 359 -14.73 -8.48 28.21
CA ASP A 359 -14.59 -7.69 29.43
C ASP A 359 -13.99 -6.30 29.12
N GLU A 360 -13.70 -5.51 30.16
CA GLU A 360 -13.13 -4.16 30.05
C GLU A 360 -11.70 -4.16 29.45
N GLN A 361 -11.01 -5.31 29.47
CA GLN A 361 -9.63 -5.46 28.99
C GLN A 361 -9.56 -6.09 27.60
N GLY A 362 -10.63 -6.71 27.12
CA GLY A 362 -10.77 -7.19 25.75
C GLY A 362 -11.53 -8.50 25.62
N LEU A 363 -11.08 -9.36 24.71
CA LEU A 363 -11.63 -10.70 24.49
C LEU A 363 -10.98 -11.69 25.47
N THR A 364 -11.79 -12.47 26.18
CA THR A 364 -11.36 -13.52 27.12
C THR A 364 -12.14 -14.81 26.93
N LEU A 365 -11.60 -15.96 27.34
CA LEU A 365 -12.35 -17.22 27.20
C LEU A 365 -13.53 -17.30 28.17
N SER A 366 -14.61 -17.85 27.65
CA SER A 366 -15.77 -18.26 28.43
C SER A 366 -15.45 -19.42 29.39
N PRO A 367 -16.26 -19.63 30.45
CA PRO A 367 -16.20 -20.82 31.29
C PRO A 367 -16.35 -22.14 30.51
N LYS A 368 -17.10 -22.13 29.40
CA LYS A 368 -17.27 -23.30 28.52
C LYS A 368 -15.95 -23.67 27.85
N ALA A 369 -15.25 -22.68 27.30
CA ALA A 369 -13.96 -22.85 26.67
C ALA A 369 -12.91 -23.34 27.67
N LEU A 370 -12.84 -22.72 28.85
CA LEU A 370 -11.95 -23.14 29.94
C LEU A 370 -12.17 -24.61 30.34
N ARG A 371 -13.42 -25.04 30.52
CA ARG A 371 -13.75 -26.44 30.87
C ARG A 371 -13.34 -27.43 29.77
N ARG A 372 -13.47 -27.04 28.50
CA ARG A 372 -13.06 -27.89 27.38
C ARG A 372 -11.54 -27.99 27.33
N LEU A 373 -10.85 -26.87 27.41
CA LEU A 373 -9.40 -26.80 27.42
C LEU A 373 -8.79 -27.59 28.56
N GLY A 374 -9.31 -27.42 29.78
CA GLY A 374 -8.88 -28.20 30.94
C GLY A 374 -9.05 -29.70 30.74
N ARG A 375 -10.12 -30.14 30.06
CA ARG A 375 -10.32 -31.56 29.74
C ARG A 375 -9.32 -32.07 28.70
N THR A 376 -9.08 -31.32 27.62
CA THR A 376 -8.10 -31.67 26.59
C THR A 376 -6.68 -31.71 27.16
N ALA A 377 -6.34 -30.72 28.00
CA ALA A 377 -5.08 -30.64 28.71
C ALA A 377 -4.86 -31.84 29.63
N LEU A 378 -5.84 -32.14 30.49
CA LEU A 378 -5.78 -33.28 31.40
C LEU A 378 -5.68 -34.60 30.64
N ALA A 379 -6.45 -34.78 29.58
CA ALA A 379 -6.38 -35.98 28.73
C ALA A 379 -4.96 -36.17 28.17
N ARG A 380 -4.33 -35.12 27.64
CA ARG A 380 -2.94 -35.19 27.14
C ARG A 380 -1.92 -35.52 28.24
N VAL A 381 -2.03 -34.88 29.40
CA VAL A 381 -1.14 -35.19 30.55
C VAL A 381 -1.33 -36.65 30.99
N PHE A 382 -2.56 -37.16 31.02
CA PHE A 382 -2.83 -38.56 31.37
C PHE A 382 -2.36 -39.54 30.29
N ASP A 383 -2.44 -39.20 29.01
CA ASP A 383 -1.87 -39.99 27.92
C ASP A 383 -0.33 -40.03 28.02
N ASP A 384 0.31 -38.90 28.32
CA ASP A 384 1.76 -38.79 28.52
C ASP A 384 2.24 -39.48 29.82
N LEU A 385 1.38 -39.59 30.83
CA LEU A 385 1.63 -40.38 32.05
C LEU A 385 1.34 -41.88 31.86
N GLY A 386 0.36 -42.22 31.01
CA GLY A 386 0.02 -43.59 30.62
C GLY A 386 1.09 -44.22 29.73
N GLY A 387 1.71 -43.42 28.85
CA GLY A 387 2.89 -43.82 28.07
C GLY A 387 4.14 -44.06 28.91
N ARG A 388 4.23 -43.47 30.11
CA ARG A 388 5.36 -43.65 31.05
C ARG A 388 5.19 -44.79 32.06
N ARG A 389 4.10 -45.57 32.01
CA ARG A 389 3.89 -46.73 32.90
C ARG A 389 3.69 -48.05 32.16
N ARG A 390 4.78 -48.52 31.56
CA ARG A 390 5.26 -49.90 31.68
C ARG A 390 6.72 -49.91 31.22
N GLY A 391 7.61 -50.44 32.04
CA GLY A 391 9.06 -50.38 31.85
C GLY A 391 9.55 -51.20 30.66
N GLU A 392 9.40 -50.66 29.46
CA GLU A 392 10.14 -51.05 28.26
C GLU A 392 10.62 -49.77 27.58
N HIS A 393 11.91 -49.48 27.74
CA HIS A 393 12.59 -48.48 26.93
C HIS A 393 12.81 -49.09 25.54
N ASP A 394 11.77 -49.12 24.70
CA ASP A 394 11.95 -49.34 23.27
C ASP A 394 12.25 -47.96 22.65
N LEU A 395 13.52 -47.57 22.74
CA LEU A 395 14.04 -46.38 22.07
C LEU A 395 13.81 -46.56 20.56
N ARG A 396 12.83 -45.83 20.02
CA ARG A 396 12.52 -45.84 18.58
C ARG A 396 13.53 -45.07 17.75
N ASP A 397 14.41 -44.31 18.39
CA ASP A 397 15.35 -43.42 17.74
C ASP A 397 16.78 -43.73 18.20
N ALA A 398 17.61 -44.19 17.28
CA ALA A 398 19.05 -44.22 17.47
C ALA A 398 19.56 -42.82 17.12
N GLY A 399 20.24 -42.16 18.05
CA GLY A 399 20.84 -40.86 17.79
C GLY A 399 21.62 -40.86 16.46
N ALA A 400 21.75 -39.67 15.87
CA ALA A 400 22.13 -39.38 14.47
C ALA A 400 23.41 -40.02 13.88
N ALA A 401 24.10 -40.90 14.60
CA ALA A 401 25.34 -41.56 14.19
C ALA A 401 25.20 -43.06 13.84
N GLY A 402 24.02 -43.68 13.96
CA GLY A 402 23.82 -45.06 13.49
C GLY A 402 24.65 -46.14 14.21
N ASP A 403 25.25 -45.80 15.35
CA ASP A 403 25.99 -46.78 16.16
C ASP A 403 25.03 -47.78 16.79
N LEU A 404 25.31 -49.07 16.57
CA LEU A 404 24.58 -50.17 17.16
C LEU A 404 24.79 -50.15 18.68
N THR A 405 23.76 -49.79 19.44
CA THR A 405 23.79 -49.71 20.91
C THR A 405 23.80 -51.09 21.59
N GLY A 406 23.96 -52.17 20.83
CA GLY A 406 24.03 -53.56 21.31
C GLY A 406 22.67 -54.18 21.68
N SER A 407 21.60 -53.40 21.70
CA SER A 407 20.23 -53.90 21.81
C SER A 407 19.69 -54.29 20.43
N SER A 408 18.97 -55.41 20.34
CA SER A 408 18.26 -55.82 19.12
C SER A 408 16.82 -56.14 19.47
N ARG A 409 15.89 -55.69 18.61
CA ARG A 409 14.46 -56.00 18.71
C ARG A 409 13.98 -56.76 17.47
N ARG A 410 12.78 -57.35 17.56
CA ARG A 410 12.15 -58.03 16.42
C ARG A 410 11.75 -57.00 15.37
N TRP A 411 12.14 -57.24 14.12
CA TRP A 411 11.84 -56.35 12.99
C TRP A 411 10.34 -56.34 12.67
N HIS A 412 9.78 -55.16 12.47
CA HIS A 412 8.40 -54.96 12.02
C HIS A 412 8.37 -54.18 10.70
N PHE A 413 7.33 -54.42 9.91
CA PHE A 413 7.15 -53.75 8.63
C PHE A 413 7.05 -52.22 8.81
N GLY A 414 7.98 -51.49 8.20
CA GLY A 414 8.12 -50.04 8.34
C GLY A 414 9.34 -49.59 9.16
N ASP A 415 10.11 -50.52 9.73
CA ASP A 415 11.36 -50.19 10.42
C ASP A 415 12.48 -49.81 9.43
N GLU A 416 13.02 -48.60 9.57
CA GLU A 416 14.11 -48.05 8.72
C GLU A 416 15.52 -48.30 9.31
N GLN A 417 15.61 -49.03 10.43
CA GLN A 417 16.88 -49.29 11.12
C GLN A 417 17.66 -50.45 10.46
N PRO A 418 19.01 -50.43 10.51
CA PRO A 418 19.84 -51.50 9.97
C PRO A 418 19.61 -52.83 10.69
N ILE A 419 19.42 -53.91 9.93
CA ILE A 419 19.16 -55.26 10.44
C ILE A 419 20.47 -55.89 10.93
N ASP A 420 20.47 -56.42 12.16
CA ASP A 420 21.55 -57.27 12.67
C ASP A 420 21.48 -58.66 11.99
N VAL A 421 22.32 -58.84 10.96
CA VAL A 421 22.34 -60.05 10.13
C VAL A 421 22.70 -61.30 10.96
N VAL A 422 23.56 -61.18 11.97
CA VAL A 422 24.07 -62.33 12.74
C VAL A 422 22.98 -62.86 13.68
N ARG A 423 22.31 -61.97 14.43
CA ARG A 423 21.19 -62.37 15.30
C ARG A 423 19.95 -62.83 14.53
N THR A 424 19.73 -62.29 13.32
CA THR A 424 18.59 -62.68 12.49
C THR A 424 18.74 -64.12 11.98
N VAL A 425 19.94 -64.49 11.54
CA VAL A 425 20.23 -65.87 11.08
C VAL A 425 20.25 -66.85 12.26
N GLY A 426 20.69 -66.45 13.45
CA GLY A 426 20.70 -67.31 14.63
C GLY A 426 19.33 -67.60 15.26
N ASN A 427 18.30 -66.83 14.91
CA ASN A 427 16.92 -66.98 15.39
C ASN A 427 15.94 -67.51 14.33
N ALA A 428 16.45 -67.89 13.14
CA ALA A 428 15.65 -68.42 12.03
C ALA A 428 15.40 -69.93 12.13
#